data_AF-A0A1Q7CVZ0-F1
#
_entry.id   AF-A0A1Q7CVZ0-F1
#
_cell.length_a   1.000
_cell.length_b   1.000
_cell.length_c   1.000
_cell.angle_alpha   90.00
_cell.angle_beta   90.00
_cell.angle_gamma   90.00
#
_symmetry.space_group_name_H-M   'P 1'
#
loop_
_entity.id
_entity.type
_entity.pdbx_description
1 polymer ?
#
loop_
_entity_poly.entity_id
_entity_poly.type
_entity_poly.pdbx_seq_one_letter_code
_entity_poly.pdbx_strand_id
1 'polypeptide(L)'
;MRGDIRGWMAIGVIGLAVLAAILIGQQKPDSPEHSTNSDAANGASAVMLYASAMGHPTHQVTGSFEISEANTMLFVFTPTSPYTSEEADATARWVHDGGVIVYASEQGDPELDTALTVNRFARPVPSDSADANGPFLDGVRSVAGGTFALPFGLGARQVAVLRSGGLPIAYEERFGRGLVIALADPLELCNGYLEKADNGRFLADLLGLVPAGAPVVFDEYHHGLTASDITPAAWILTPWGAALLWLIVAIFFGLLLRGRRFGPLVPRPAEASRLDAEWAVAVGELLRRAGARAVTLGVLARASERAVAMQTGLPVEPRERFWQSLWQRAPDIASDLDSAERALYGSEKSEKDLLAAAQRLHGIAYPVSEEGRRRPRQ
;
A
#
# COMPACT_ATOMS: atom_id res chain seq x y z
N MET A 1 -36.01 -3.49 -7.22
CA MET A 1 -34.79 -3.10 -7.96
C MET A 1 -34.38 -1.65 -7.62
N ARG A 2 -34.05 -1.37 -6.36
CA ARG A 2 -33.42 -0.10 -5.93
C ARG A 2 -32.21 -0.48 -5.07
N GLY A 3 -31.22 -1.07 -5.71
CA GLY A 3 -29.93 -1.39 -5.11
C GLY A 3 -28.85 -0.56 -5.81
N ASP A 4 -28.07 0.14 -5.00
CA ASP A 4 -26.67 0.50 -5.26
C ASP A 4 -26.31 1.66 -6.19
N ILE A 5 -27.24 2.54 -6.60
CA ILE A 5 -26.86 3.81 -7.29
C ILE A 5 -25.85 4.63 -6.44
N ARG A 6 -25.93 4.56 -5.11
CA ARG A 6 -24.99 5.24 -4.20
C ARG A 6 -23.59 4.61 -4.16
N GLY A 7 -23.48 3.29 -4.35
CA GLY A 7 -22.19 2.61 -4.40
C GLY A 7 -21.44 2.91 -5.69
N TRP A 8 -22.16 2.93 -6.83
CA TRP A 8 -21.60 3.28 -8.13
C TRP A 8 -21.21 4.76 -8.23
N MET A 9 -21.97 5.68 -7.62
CA MET A 9 -21.58 7.09 -7.53
C MET A 9 -20.31 7.31 -6.68
N ALA A 10 -20.15 6.57 -5.57
CA ALA A 10 -18.94 6.68 -4.76
C ALA A 10 -17.68 6.21 -5.53
N ILE A 11 -17.80 5.13 -6.30
CA ILE A 11 -16.71 4.64 -7.16
C ILE A 11 -16.38 5.64 -8.26
N GLY A 12 -17.41 6.25 -8.88
CA GLY A 12 -17.22 7.29 -9.90
C GLY A 12 -16.52 8.54 -9.37
N VAL A 13 -16.88 9.01 -8.18
CA VAL A 13 -16.25 10.17 -7.54
C VAL A 13 -14.79 9.88 -7.16
N ILE A 14 -14.49 8.68 -6.65
CA ILE A 14 -13.12 8.26 -6.34
C ILE A 14 -12.30 8.14 -7.63
N GLY A 15 -12.85 7.55 -8.69
CA GLY A 15 -12.19 7.47 -9.99
C GLY A 15 -11.90 8.85 -10.59
N LEU A 16 -12.83 9.80 -10.46
CA LEU A 16 -12.65 11.18 -10.91
C LEU A 16 -11.60 11.93 -10.06
N ALA A 17 -11.59 11.71 -8.75
CA ALA A 17 -10.57 12.27 -7.85
C ALA A 17 -9.18 11.69 -8.13
N VAL A 18 -9.09 10.40 -8.47
CA VAL A 18 -7.84 9.74 -8.89
C VAL A 18 -7.38 10.28 -10.24
N LEU A 19 -8.28 10.45 -11.22
CA LEU A 19 -7.96 11.05 -12.50
C LEU A 19 -7.49 12.51 -12.33
N ALA A 20 -8.18 13.29 -11.49
CA ALA A 20 -7.78 14.64 -11.14
C ALA A 20 -6.42 14.68 -10.43
N ALA A 21 -6.16 13.77 -9.50
CA ALA A 21 -4.85 13.66 -8.83
C ALA A 21 -3.72 13.25 -9.79
N ILE A 22 -3.99 12.39 -10.78
CA ILE A 22 -3.03 12.02 -11.83
C ILE A 22 -2.76 13.21 -12.75
N LEU A 23 -3.79 13.98 -13.12
CA LEU A 23 -3.64 15.20 -13.92
C LEU A 23 -2.94 16.34 -13.16
N ILE A 24 -3.17 16.45 -11.85
CA ILE A 24 -2.51 17.45 -10.99
C ILE A 24 -1.07 17.02 -10.64
N GLY A 25 -0.83 15.71 -10.50
CA GLY A 25 0.50 15.12 -10.26
C GLY A 25 1.40 15.04 -11.49
N GLN A 26 0.91 15.47 -12.67
CA GLN A 26 1.72 15.71 -13.87
C GLN A 26 2.46 17.06 -13.82
N GLN A 27 2.70 17.63 -12.64
CA GLN A 27 3.78 18.61 -12.53
C GLN A 27 5.04 17.91 -13.02
N LYS A 28 5.58 18.38 -14.15
CA LYS A 28 6.90 17.94 -14.60
C LYS A 28 7.80 18.08 -13.36
N PRO A 29 8.53 17.03 -12.97
CA PRO A 29 9.56 17.18 -11.95
C PRO A 29 10.36 18.43 -12.32
N ASP A 30 10.47 19.34 -11.38
CA ASP A 30 11.14 20.64 -11.54
C ASP A 30 12.31 20.65 -10.56
N SER A 31 13.43 21.24 -10.96
CA SER A 31 14.63 21.39 -10.14
C SER A 31 15.20 22.79 -10.34
N PRO A 32 14.60 23.81 -9.70
CA PRO A 32 15.05 25.19 -9.85
C PRO A 32 16.49 25.43 -9.37
N GLU A 33 17.00 24.54 -8.51
CA GLU A 33 18.39 24.51 -8.06
C GLU A 33 19.34 23.69 -8.96
N HIS A 34 18.80 22.98 -9.96
CA HIS A 34 19.55 22.12 -10.88
C HIS A 34 20.32 20.99 -10.20
N SER A 35 19.71 20.36 -9.18
CA SER A 35 20.33 19.25 -8.45
C SER A 35 20.64 18.07 -9.35
N THR A 36 21.78 17.42 -9.09
CA THR A 36 22.18 16.16 -9.71
C THR A 36 21.33 14.96 -9.25
N ASN A 37 20.49 15.14 -8.23
CA ASN A 37 19.51 14.14 -7.77
C ASN A 37 18.16 14.23 -8.51
N SER A 38 18.02 15.14 -9.48
CA SER A 38 16.78 15.34 -10.22
C SER A 38 16.90 14.93 -11.69
N ASP A 39 15.95 14.10 -12.13
CA ASP A 39 15.74 13.72 -13.55
C ASP A 39 14.83 14.72 -14.30
N ALA A 40 14.48 15.84 -13.66
CA ALA A 40 13.77 16.97 -14.29
C ALA A 40 14.53 17.48 -15.53
N ALA A 41 13.81 18.16 -16.43
CA ALA A 41 14.46 18.77 -17.61
C ALA A 41 15.49 19.85 -17.23
N ASN A 42 15.30 20.51 -16.10
CA ASN A 42 16.24 21.45 -15.48
C ASN A 42 17.03 20.83 -14.33
N GLY A 43 17.03 19.51 -14.14
CA GLY A 43 17.96 18.83 -13.24
C GLY A 43 19.30 18.54 -13.94
N ALA A 44 20.29 18.07 -13.16
CA ALA A 44 21.65 17.82 -13.65
C ALA A 44 22.10 16.34 -13.53
N SER A 45 21.18 15.39 -13.29
CA SER A 45 21.53 13.96 -13.15
C SER A 45 22.28 13.40 -14.37
N ALA A 46 21.97 13.90 -15.58
CA ALA A 46 22.65 13.52 -16.81
C ALA A 46 24.12 13.99 -16.85
N VAL A 47 24.47 15.10 -16.20
CA VAL A 47 25.87 15.59 -16.13
C VAL A 47 26.75 14.58 -15.39
N MET A 48 26.24 14.07 -14.26
CA MET A 48 26.91 13.03 -13.48
C MET A 48 27.06 11.73 -14.28
N LEU A 49 26.00 11.30 -14.98
CA LEU A 49 26.06 10.11 -15.83
C LEU A 49 27.05 10.28 -17.01
N TYR A 50 27.08 11.47 -17.60
CA TYR A 50 27.98 11.79 -18.71
C TYR A 50 29.45 11.79 -18.27
N ALA A 51 29.76 12.41 -17.13
CA ALA A 51 31.11 12.39 -16.54
C ALA A 51 31.57 10.94 -16.24
N SER A 52 30.69 10.14 -15.65
CA SER A 52 30.95 8.72 -15.37
C SER A 52 31.20 7.93 -16.66
N ALA A 53 30.37 8.14 -17.70
CA ALA A 53 30.52 7.49 -18.99
C ALA A 53 31.83 7.85 -19.71
N MET A 54 32.37 9.05 -19.48
CA MET A 54 33.68 9.48 -19.97
C MET A 54 34.86 8.99 -19.11
N GLY A 55 34.60 8.19 -18.08
CA GLY A 55 35.63 7.56 -17.27
C GLY A 55 36.09 8.38 -16.07
N HIS A 56 35.37 9.45 -15.70
CA HIS A 56 35.64 10.19 -14.47
C HIS A 56 34.84 9.60 -13.30
N PRO A 57 35.50 9.24 -12.17
CA PRO A 57 34.79 8.89 -10.94
C PRO A 57 33.94 10.08 -10.47
N THR A 58 32.66 9.84 -10.18
CA THR A 58 31.74 10.92 -9.77
C THR A 58 31.38 10.81 -8.30
N HIS A 59 31.40 11.94 -7.59
CA HIS A 59 31.04 12.04 -6.18
C HIS A 59 30.12 13.23 -5.92
N GLN A 60 29.16 13.07 -5.01
CA GLN A 60 28.37 14.19 -4.49
C GLN A 60 28.87 14.55 -3.09
N VAL A 61 29.12 15.83 -2.86
CA VAL A 61 29.40 16.36 -1.52
C VAL A 61 28.07 16.56 -0.82
N THR A 62 27.85 15.85 0.28
CA THR A 62 26.63 15.91 1.09
C THR A 62 26.99 15.92 2.58
N GLY A 63 26.16 16.53 3.41
CA GLY A 63 26.35 16.54 4.88
C GLY A 63 27.47 17.44 5.42
N SER A 64 28.69 17.35 4.89
CA SER A 64 29.82 18.23 5.23
C SER A 64 30.57 18.67 3.97
N PHE A 65 30.88 19.96 3.87
CA PHE A 65 31.58 20.52 2.72
C PHE A 65 33.10 20.43 2.91
N GLU A 66 33.72 19.41 2.31
CA GLU A 66 35.17 19.25 2.28
C GLU A 66 35.64 18.89 0.86
N ILE A 67 36.54 19.72 0.32
CA ILE A 67 37.19 19.48 -0.98
C ILE A 67 38.69 19.60 -0.77
N SER A 68 39.41 18.48 -0.88
CA SER A 68 40.85 18.43 -0.54
C SER A 68 41.75 17.98 -1.68
N GLU A 69 41.21 17.33 -2.71
CA GLU A 69 42.00 16.81 -3.82
C GLU A 69 42.26 17.89 -4.87
N ALA A 70 43.51 18.33 -5.04
CA ALA A 70 43.85 19.42 -5.96
C ALA A 70 43.63 19.11 -7.45
N ASN A 71 43.44 17.84 -7.85
CA ASN A 71 43.27 17.43 -9.24
C ASN A 71 41.84 16.95 -9.52
N THR A 72 40.84 17.67 -9.01
CA THR A 72 39.42 17.34 -9.21
C THR A 72 38.68 18.49 -9.88
N MET A 73 37.54 18.15 -10.49
CA MET A 73 36.57 19.13 -10.97
C MET A 73 35.42 19.24 -9.97
N LEU A 74 34.97 20.45 -9.64
CA LEU A 74 33.78 20.71 -8.85
C LEU A 74 32.73 21.40 -9.72
N PHE A 75 31.53 20.83 -9.78
CA PHE A 75 30.34 21.51 -10.27
C PHE A 75 29.56 22.10 -9.11
N VAL A 76 29.30 23.40 -9.19
CA VAL A 76 28.40 24.12 -8.29
C VAL A 76 27.24 24.62 -9.14
N PHE A 77 26.09 23.98 -8.98
CA PHE A 77 24.81 24.45 -9.49
C PHE A 77 24.16 25.40 -8.49
N THR A 78 23.19 26.20 -8.91
CA THR A 78 22.61 27.33 -8.15
C THR A 78 22.41 27.04 -6.66
N PRO A 79 23.33 27.52 -5.79
CA PRO A 79 23.27 27.22 -4.37
C PRO A 79 21.99 27.76 -3.73
N THR A 80 21.31 26.96 -2.91
CA THR A 80 20.10 27.37 -2.19
C THR A 80 20.39 27.74 -0.75
N SER A 81 21.46 27.18 -0.19
CA SER A 81 22.05 27.53 1.10
C SER A 81 23.31 28.37 0.86
N PRO A 82 23.50 29.49 1.59
CA PRO A 82 24.64 30.36 1.37
C PRO A 82 25.94 29.69 1.78
N TYR A 83 27.01 29.95 1.02
CA TYR A 83 28.36 29.63 1.46
C TYR A 83 28.72 30.52 2.66
N THR A 84 29.42 29.97 3.63
CA THR A 84 30.14 30.77 4.62
C THR A 84 31.42 31.35 4.01
N SER A 85 31.94 32.43 4.59
CA SER A 85 33.21 33.00 4.16
C SER A 85 34.38 32.00 4.27
N GLU A 86 34.36 31.12 5.28
CA GLU A 86 35.37 30.06 5.43
C GLU A 86 35.28 29.00 4.32
N GLU A 87 34.07 28.57 3.95
CA GLU A 87 33.84 27.63 2.85
C GLU A 87 34.23 28.25 1.50
N ALA A 88 33.87 29.52 1.27
CA ALA A 88 34.24 30.25 0.06
C ALA A 88 35.77 30.44 -0.06
N ASP A 89 36.45 30.85 1.02
CA ASP A 89 37.91 30.99 1.07
C ASP A 89 38.62 29.64 0.93
N ALA A 90 38.06 28.56 1.48
CA ALA A 90 38.57 27.20 1.30
C ALA A 90 38.45 26.77 -0.16
N THR A 91 37.31 27.04 -0.79
CA THR A 91 37.06 26.74 -2.21
C THR A 91 38.03 27.50 -3.10
N ALA A 92 38.20 28.82 -2.90
CA ALA A 92 39.14 29.62 -3.66
C ALA A 92 40.60 29.16 -3.49
N ARG A 93 41.00 28.76 -2.26
CA ARG A 93 42.34 28.16 -2.01
C ARG A 93 42.51 26.84 -2.76
N TRP A 94 41.50 25.96 -2.73
CA TRP A 94 41.54 24.69 -3.43
C TRP A 94 41.68 24.88 -4.96
N VAL A 95 40.92 25.80 -5.55
CA VAL A 95 41.07 26.17 -6.98
C VAL A 95 42.48 26.71 -7.22
N HIS A 96 42.95 27.64 -6.37
CA HIS A 96 44.31 28.18 -6.49
C HIS A 96 45.39 27.10 -6.49
N ASP A 97 45.18 26.00 -5.75
CA ASP A 97 46.14 24.91 -5.65
C ASP A 97 46.10 23.91 -6.81
N GLY A 98 45.09 23.95 -7.68
CA GLY A 98 45.00 23.11 -8.88
C GLY A 98 43.59 22.72 -9.29
N GLY A 99 42.59 22.93 -8.43
CA GLY A 99 41.21 22.53 -8.67
C GLY A 99 40.57 23.24 -9.87
N VAL A 100 39.63 22.58 -10.52
CA VAL A 100 38.81 23.19 -11.58
C VAL A 100 37.38 23.33 -11.07
N ILE A 101 36.86 24.56 -11.01
CA ILE A 101 35.46 24.79 -10.65
C ILE A 101 34.65 25.19 -11.87
N VAL A 102 33.51 24.52 -12.06
CA VAL A 102 32.45 24.94 -12.96
C VAL A 102 31.31 25.49 -12.10
N TYR A 103 31.27 26.82 -12.02
CA TYR A 103 30.29 27.54 -11.21
C TYR A 103 29.13 28.00 -12.09
N ALA A 104 28.08 27.20 -12.14
CA ALA A 104 26.89 27.43 -12.92
C ALA A 104 25.75 27.93 -12.02
N SER A 105 25.53 29.24 -12.01
CA SER A 105 24.45 29.82 -11.19
C SER A 105 23.89 31.07 -11.83
N GLU A 106 22.56 31.25 -11.78
CA GLU A 106 21.92 32.47 -12.28
C GLU A 106 22.20 33.68 -11.39
N GLN A 107 22.04 33.51 -10.08
CA GLN A 107 22.15 34.61 -9.11
C GLN A 107 23.52 34.69 -8.45
N GLY A 108 24.26 33.58 -8.42
CA GLY A 108 25.49 33.48 -7.65
C GLY A 108 25.23 33.44 -6.13
N ASP A 109 26.31 33.25 -5.38
CA ASP A 109 26.39 33.30 -3.93
C ASP A 109 27.38 34.44 -3.58
N PRO A 110 27.03 35.38 -2.70
CA PRO A 110 27.86 36.55 -2.44
C PRO A 110 29.27 36.26 -1.92
N GLU A 111 29.44 35.24 -1.07
CA GLU A 111 30.74 34.88 -0.49
C GLU A 111 31.60 34.18 -1.56
N LEU A 112 31.01 33.23 -2.30
CA LEU A 112 31.70 32.53 -3.38
C LEU A 112 32.04 33.45 -4.56
N ASP A 113 31.12 34.34 -4.95
CA ASP A 113 31.36 35.37 -5.97
C ASP A 113 32.54 36.26 -5.56
N THR A 114 32.60 36.67 -4.28
CA THR A 114 33.71 37.47 -3.75
C THR A 114 35.03 36.71 -3.78
N ALA A 115 35.05 35.47 -3.29
CA ALA A 115 36.26 34.65 -3.21
C ALA A 115 36.83 34.29 -4.60
N LEU A 116 35.97 34.13 -5.61
CA LEU A 116 36.35 33.81 -6.99
C LEU A 116 36.39 35.02 -7.93
N THR A 117 36.19 36.24 -7.41
CA THR A 117 36.17 37.49 -8.22
C THR A 117 35.15 37.46 -9.37
N VAL A 118 33.98 36.87 -9.12
CA VAL A 118 32.85 36.83 -10.05
C VAL A 118 32.10 38.16 -9.96
N ASN A 119 31.83 38.79 -11.09
CA ASN A 119 31.09 40.05 -11.15
C ASN A 119 29.93 39.93 -12.14
N ARG A 120 28.70 40.00 -11.64
CA ARG A 120 27.46 39.87 -12.42
C ARG A 120 26.79 41.23 -12.57
N PHE A 121 26.30 41.56 -13.75
CA PHE A 121 25.49 42.75 -13.98
C PHE A 121 24.02 42.48 -13.70
N ALA A 122 23.36 43.40 -12.99
CA ALA A 122 21.94 43.27 -12.63
C ALA A 122 20.95 43.32 -13.81
N ARG A 123 21.40 43.69 -15.02
CA ARG A 123 20.53 43.76 -16.20
C ARG A 123 20.59 42.43 -16.96
N PRO A 124 19.49 41.65 -17.01
CA PRO A 124 19.47 40.38 -17.71
C PRO A 124 19.57 40.55 -19.22
N VAL A 125 20.13 39.53 -19.87
CA VAL A 125 20.19 39.36 -21.33
C VAL A 125 19.50 38.06 -21.71
N PRO A 126 18.95 37.92 -22.93
CA PRO A 126 18.44 36.63 -23.42
C PRO A 126 19.52 35.55 -23.33
N SER A 127 19.15 34.32 -22.96
CA SER A 127 20.10 33.20 -22.88
C SER A 127 19.62 31.94 -23.64
N ASP A 128 18.62 32.10 -24.51
CA ASP A 128 18.08 31.04 -25.34
C ASP A 128 19.09 30.48 -26.37
N SER A 129 20.03 31.32 -26.80
CA SER A 129 21.18 30.95 -27.62
C SER A 129 22.39 31.81 -27.27
N ALA A 130 23.55 31.19 -27.16
CA ALA A 130 24.82 31.87 -26.91
C ALA A 130 25.91 31.39 -27.86
N ASP A 131 26.67 32.34 -28.39
CA ASP A 131 27.80 32.08 -29.28
C ASP A 131 29.01 31.65 -28.45
N ALA A 132 29.60 30.52 -28.84
CA ALA A 132 30.72 29.90 -28.16
C ALA A 132 32.05 30.26 -28.85
N ASN A 133 32.96 30.89 -28.10
CA ASN A 133 34.26 31.34 -28.62
C ASN A 133 35.41 31.15 -27.59
N GLY A 134 35.18 30.34 -26.56
CA GLY A 134 36.17 30.06 -25.52
C GLY A 134 37.37 29.28 -26.05
N PRO A 135 38.58 29.50 -25.50
CA PRO A 135 39.81 28.94 -26.05
C PRO A 135 39.99 27.43 -25.82
N PHE A 136 39.30 26.85 -24.83
CA PHE A 136 39.30 25.40 -24.58
C PHE A 136 38.27 24.64 -25.43
N LEU A 137 37.38 25.35 -26.14
CA LEU A 137 36.31 24.73 -26.90
C LEU A 137 36.83 24.13 -28.20
N ASP A 138 36.47 22.88 -28.46
CA ASP A 138 36.87 22.13 -29.65
C ASP A 138 35.64 21.67 -30.44
N GLY A 139 35.07 22.62 -31.18
CA GLY A 139 33.94 22.39 -32.09
C GLY A 139 32.58 22.86 -31.59
N VAL A 140 32.50 23.46 -30.39
CA VAL A 140 31.29 24.13 -29.89
C VAL A 140 31.15 25.49 -30.58
N ARG A 141 30.05 25.71 -31.31
CA ARG A 141 29.76 26.99 -31.98
C ARG A 141 28.69 27.77 -31.24
N SER A 142 27.70 27.08 -30.70
CA SER A 142 26.65 27.71 -29.90
C SER A 142 26.07 26.74 -28.88
N VAL A 143 25.64 27.28 -27.75
CA VAL A 143 24.86 26.55 -26.74
C VAL A 143 23.48 27.17 -26.59
N ALA A 144 22.50 26.35 -26.20
CA ALA A 144 21.15 26.80 -25.90
C ALA A 144 20.93 26.79 -24.37
N GLY A 145 20.33 27.86 -23.85
CA GLY A 145 20.05 28.01 -22.42
C GLY A 145 18.58 28.35 -22.12
N GLY A 146 18.35 28.93 -20.96
CA GLY A 146 17.07 29.39 -20.47
C GLY A 146 16.49 30.59 -21.23
N THR A 147 15.75 31.42 -20.50
CA THR A 147 15.17 32.63 -21.10
C THR A 147 16.11 33.82 -20.93
N PHE A 148 16.73 33.94 -19.76
CA PHE A 148 17.58 35.06 -19.41
C PHE A 148 18.73 34.64 -18.49
N ALA A 149 19.85 35.35 -18.60
CA ALA A 149 21.00 35.21 -17.72
C ALA A 149 21.54 36.60 -17.31
N LEU A 150 22.22 36.68 -16.16
CA LEU A 150 22.92 37.89 -15.73
C LEU A 150 24.34 37.88 -16.30
N PRO A 151 24.67 38.77 -17.27
CA PRO A 151 25.97 38.73 -17.92
C PRO A 151 27.09 39.15 -16.96
N PHE A 152 28.31 38.68 -17.24
CA PHE A 152 29.48 38.96 -16.43
C PHE A 152 30.22 40.24 -16.86
N GLY A 153 30.75 40.96 -15.87
CA GLY A 153 31.70 42.05 -16.04
C GLY A 153 33.14 41.53 -15.96
N LEU A 154 33.75 41.25 -17.11
CA LEU A 154 35.06 40.61 -17.15
C LEU A 154 36.20 41.51 -16.65
N GLY A 155 37.03 40.96 -15.77
CA GLY A 155 38.31 41.51 -15.38
C GLY A 155 39.43 41.24 -16.41
N ALA A 156 40.62 41.77 -16.16
CA ALA A 156 41.75 41.69 -17.10
C ALA A 156 42.28 40.27 -17.35
N ARG A 157 41.98 39.31 -16.46
CA ARG A 157 42.42 37.90 -16.53
C ARG A 157 41.31 36.93 -16.95
N GLN A 158 40.10 37.45 -17.15
CA GLN A 158 38.91 36.66 -17.48
C GLN A 158 38.69 36.69 -18.99
N VAL A 159 38.53 35.51 -19.59
CA VAL A 159 38.30 35.34 -21.02
C VAL A 159 36.89 34.83 -21.25
N ALA A 160 36.11 35.53 -22.08
CA ALA A 160 34.75 35.10 -22.40
C ALA A 160 34.75 33.74 -23.11
N VAL A 161 33.90 32.83 -22.63
CA VAL A 161 33.68 31.51 -23.23
C VAL A 161 32.40 31.52 -24.07
N LEU A 162 31.33 32.06 -23.50
CA LEU A 162 30.03 32.18 -24.14
C LEU A 162 29.56 33.64 -24.14
N ARG A 163 28.92 34.08 -25.22
CA ARG A 163 28.34 35.42 -25.34
C ARG A 163 26.91 35.36 -25.83
N SER A 164 26.05 36.19 -25.25
CA SER A 164 24.72 36.48 -25.78
C SER A 164 24.56 37.98 -26.02
N GLY A 165 24.12 38.36 -27.23
CA GLY A 165 24.03 39.77 -27.61
C GLY A 165 25.35 40.54 -27.49
N GLY A 166 26.48 39.85 -27.63
CA GLY A 166 27.83 40.40 -27.43
C GLY A 166 28.30 40.49 -25.97
N LEU A 167 27.41 40.27 -24.99
CA LEU A 167 27.74 40.30 -23.57
C LEU A 167 28.18 38.91 -23.09
N PRO A 168 29.21 38.79 -22.23
CA PRO A 168 29.67 37.51 -21.71
C PRO A 168 28.64 36.90 -20.76
N ILE A 169 28.23 35.66 -21.01
CA ILE A 169 27.40 34.87 -20.09
C ILE A 169 28.14 33.64 -19.55
N ALA A 170 29.36 33.41 -20.03
CA ALA A 170 30.30 32.50 -19.41
C ALA A 170 31.73 33.00 -19.60
N TYR A 171 32.62 32.70 -18.67
CA TYR A 171 34.03 33.01 -18.79
C TYR A 171 34.92 31.95 -18.13
N GLU A 172 36.18 31.95 -18.55
CA GLU A 172 37.26 31.22 -17.91
C GLU A 172 38.27 32.17 -17.26
N GLU A 173 38.84 31.76 -16.14
CA GLU A 173 39.96 32.44 -15.49
C GLU A 173 40.95 31.46 -14.89
N ARG A 174 42.24 31.60 -15.24
CA ARG A 174 43.31 30.91 -14.52
C ARG A 174 43.49 31.52 -13.14
N PHE A 175 43.11 30.76 -12.13
CA PHE A 175 43.17 31.14 -10.72
C PHE A 175 44.23 30.28 -10.02
N GLY A 176 45.42 30.86 -9.79
CA GLY A 176 46.59 30.09 -9.33
C GLY A 176 47.01 29.01 -10.34
N ARG A 177 47.05 27.75 -9.89
CA ARG A 177 47.31 26.57 -10.73
C ARG A 177 46.04 25.94 -11.31
N GLY A 178 44.87 26.31 -10.80
CA GLY A 178 43.58 25.80 -11.26
C GLY A 178 42.85 26.73 -12.23
N LEU A 179 41.55 26.51 -12.35
CA LEU A 179 40.69 27.15 -13.34
C LEU A 179 39.29 27.41 -12.78
N VAL A 180 38.79 28.62 -12.99
CA VAL A 180 37.39 28.98 -12.73
C VAL A 180 36.67 29.08 -14.07
N ILE A 181 35.61 28.31 -14.24
CA ILE A 181 34.63 28.46 -15.32
C ILE A 181 33.32 28.95 -14.68
N ALA A 182 32.94 30.19 -14.92
CA ALA A 182 31.67 30.72 -14.43
C ALA A 182 30.63 30.72 -15.57
N LEU A 183 29.43 30.21 -15.29
CA LEU A 183 28.30 30.12 -16.19
C LEU A 183 27.12 30.86 -15.57
N ALA A 184 26.54 31.80 -16.31
CA ALA A 184 25.39 32.58 -15.85
C ALA A 184 24.05 31.85 -16.07
N ASP A 185 24.05 30.79 -16.88
CA ASP A 185 22.89 29.98 -17.17
C ASP A 185 23.19 28.48 -16.97
N PRO A 186 22.74 27.89 -15.85
CA PRO A 186 22.98 26.47 -15.57
C PRO A 186 22.22 25.53 -16.50
N LEU A 187 21.15 26.00 -17.14
CA LEU A 187 20.35 25.17 -18.05
C LEU A 187 21.17 24.69 -19.23
N GLU A 188 22.24 25.39 -19.61
CA GLU A 188 23.18 24.95 -20.64
C GLU A 188 23.74 23.54 -20.39
N LEU A 189 23.81 23.10 -19.12
CA LEU A 189 24.30 21.78 -18.71
C LEU A 189 23.19 20.82 -18.27
N CYS A 190 21.94 21.27 -18.15
CA CYS A 190 20.85 20.48 -17.59
C CYS A 190 20.34 19.39 -18.54
N ASN A 191 19.68 18.38 -17.98
CA ASN A 191 19.19 17.17 -18.65
C ASN A 191 18.45 17.46 -19.96
N GLY A 192 17.51 18.41 -19.94
CA GLY A 192 16.67 18.78 -21.08
C GLY A 192 17.36 19.66 -22.13
N TYR A 193 18.65 19.95 -21.95
CA TYR A 193 19.43 20.86 -22.77
C TYR A 193 20.67 20.23 -23.38
N LEU A 194 21.20 19.13 -22.83
CA LEU A 194 22.38 18.46 -23.38
C LEU A 194 22.23 18.02 -24.85
N GLU A 195 21.02 17.73 -25.30
CA GLU A 195 20.73 17.39 -26.71
C GLU A 195 20.49 18.60 -27.62
N LYS A 196 20.48 19.82 -27.06
CA LYS A 196 20.27 21.05 -27.83
C LYS A 196 21.60 21.60 -28.30
N ALA A 197 21.59 22.19 -29.51
CA ALA A 197 22.75 22.82 -30.12
C ALA A 197 24.03 21.98 -29.95
N ASP A 198 25.11 22.57 -29.43
CA ASP A 198 26.36 21.87 -29.12
C ASP A 198 26.54 21.63 -27.60
N ASN A 199 25.47 21.68 -26.78
CA ASN A 199 25.54 21.63 -25.30
C ASN A 199 26.22 20.35 -24.76
N GLY A 200 25.90 19.18 -25.31
CA GLY A 200 26.55 17.93 -24.91
C GLY A 200 28.05 17.91 -25.23
N ARG A 201 28.47 18.55 -26.33
CA ARG A 201 29.89 18.72 -26.68
C ARG A 201 30.54 19.76 -25.75
N PHE A 202 29.83 20.82 -25.41
CA PHE A 202 30.28 21.80 -24.42
C PHE A 202 30.56 21.15 -23.06
N LEU A 203 29.68 20.27 -22.58
CA LEU A 203 29.93 19.48 -21.38
C LEU A 203 31.16 18.57 -21.53
N ALA A 204 31.34 17.93 -22.69
CA ALA A 204 32.52 17.10 -22.94
C ALA A 204 33.83 17.92 -22.90
N ASP A 205 33.83 19.12 -23.47
CA ASP A 205 34.99 20.02 -23.46
C ASP A 205 35.30 20.54 -22.06
N LEU A 206 34.27 20.83 -21.25
CA LEU A 206 34.44 21.17 -19.83
C LEU A 206 35.11 20.03 -19.06
N LEU A 207 34.60 18.80 -19.20
CA LEU A 207 35.17 17.63 -18.53
C LEU A 207 36.60 17.31 -19.01
N GLY A 208 36.94 17.69 -20.25
CA GLY A 208 38.30 17.62 -20.80
C GLY A 208 39.31 18.60 -20.18
N LEU A 209 38.86 19.54 -19.34
CA LEU A 209 39.75 20.46 -18.61
C LEU A 209 40.53 19.77 -17.48
N VAL A 210 40.08 18.59 -17.04
CA VAL A 210 40.79 17.76 -16.06
C VAL A 210 41.38 16.51 -16.71
N PRO A 211 42.47 15.94 -16.16
CA PRO A 211 43.05 14.71 -16.69
C PRO A 211 42.05 13.56 -16.73
N ALA A 212 42.22 12.65 -17.69
CA ALA A 212 41.40 11.43 -17.76
C ALA A 212 41.46 10.65 -16.43
N GLY A 213 40.29 10.27 -15.90
CA GLY A 213 40.17 9.59 -14.61
C GLY A 213 40.24 10.50 -13.38
N ALA A 214 40.43 11.81 -13.54
CA ALA A 214 40.28 12.77 -12.45
C ALA A 214 38.84 12.75 -11.90
N PRO A 215 38.64 12.76 -10.57
CA PRO A 215 37.30 12.81 -9.99
C PRO A 215 36.54 14.08 -10.37
N VAL A 216 35.24 13.92 -10.61
CA VAL A 216 34.27 15.00 -10.83
C VAL A 216 33.30 15.01 -9.66
N VAL A 217 33.25 16.13 -8.97
CA VAL A 217 32.54 16.32 -7.71
C VAL A 217 31.39 17.28 -7.94
N PHE A 218 30.25 17.02 -7.32
CA PHE A 218 29.04 17.85 -7.40
C PHE A 218 28.68 18.35 -6.00
N ASP A 219 28.49 19.65 -5.87
CA ASP A 219 28.05 20.27 -4.63
C ASP A 219 26.54 20.10 -4.44
N GLU A 220 26.16 19.14 -3.60
CA GLU A 220 24.77 18.96 -3.15
C GLU A 220 24.58 19.41 -1.69
N TYR A 221 25.67 19.74 -0.99
CA TYR A 221 25.63 20.24 0.38
C TYR A 221 24.92 21.59 0.42
N HIS A 222 25.25 22.50 -0.51
CA HIS A 222 24.57 23.80 -0.60
C HIS A 222 23.18 23.74 -1.27
N HIS A 223 22.73 22.57 -1.72
CA HIS A 223 21.31 22.32 -2.04
C HIS A 223 20.49 21.89 -0.83
N GLY A 224 21.11 21.80 0.36
CA GLY A 224 20.43 21.42 1.59
C GLY A 224 20.16 19.91 1.69
N LEU A 225 20.87 19.05 0.94
CA LEU A 225 20.90 17.61 1.22
C LEU A 225 21.74 17.37 2.47
N THR A 226 21.11 17.52 3.65
CA THR A 226 21.64 16.89 4.85
C THR A 226 21.25 15.41 4.86
N ALA A 227 22.06 14.53 5.45
CA ALA A 227 21.72 13.11 5.59
C ALA A 227 20.36 12.86 6.31
N SER A 228 19.78 13.91 6.90
CA SER A 228 18.47 13.98 7.56
C SER A 228 17.29 14.12 6.59
N ASP A 229 17.52 14.54 5.33
CA ASP A 229 16.46 14.87 4.35
C ASP A 229 16.00 13.67 3.52
N ILE A 230 16.57 12.49 3.77
CA ILE A 230 15.92 11.22 3.42
C ILE A 230 14.71 11.05 4.34
N THR A 231 13.64 11.81 4.08
CA THR A 231 12.37 11.55 4.74
C THR A 231 11.95 10.13 4.33
N PRO A 232 11.63 9.22 5.27
CA PRO A 232 11.22 7.85 4.96
C PRO A 232 9.97 7.74 4.09
N ALA A 233 9.34 8.88 3.74
CA ALA A 233 8.18 9.01 2.87
C ALA A 233 8.51 9.66 1.50
N ALA A 234 9.73 10.14 1.24
CA ALA A 234 10.11 10.76 -0.05
C ALA A 234 9.86 9.81 -1.23
N TRP A 235 10.06 8.51 -1.03
CA TRP A 235 9.77 7.50 -2.06
C TRP A 235 8.28 7.46 -2.46
N ILE A 236 7.34 7.85 -1.58
CA ILE A 236 5.89 7.88 -1.89
C ILE A 236 5.57 8.94 -2.96
N LEU A 237 6.39 9.99 -3.07
CA LEU A 237 6.23 11.06 -4.06
C LEU A 237 6.76 10.67 -5.44
N THR A 238 7.51 9.56 -5.55
CA THR A 238 7.92 9.03 -6.86
C THR A 238 6.74 8.32 -7.56
N PRO A 239 6.69 8.30 -8.90
CA PRO A 239 5.61 7.64 -9.65
C PRO A 239 5.40 6.16 -9.27
N TRP A 240 6.48 5.43 -9.01
CA TRP A 240 6.42 4.02 -8.61
C TRP A 240 6.06 3.82 -7.14
N GLY A 241 6.51 4.72 -6.25
CA GLY A 241 6.15 4.66 -4.83
C GLY A 241 4.68 5.01 -4.57
N ALA A 242 4.14 5.97 -5.31
CA ALA A 242 2.71 6.23 -5.34
C ALA A 242 1.92 4.99 -5.82
N ALA A 243 2.39 4.30 -6.87
CA ALA A 243 1.77 3.07 -7.37
C ALA A 243 1.78 1.94 -6.31
N LEU A 244 2.88 1.77 -5.59
CA LEU A 244 3.00 0.79 -4.51
C LEU A 244 2.08 1.11 -3.32
N LEU A 245 1.98 2.39 -2.94
CA LEU A 245 1.04 2.85 -1.91
C LEU A 245 -0.41 2.51 -2.31
N TRP A 246 -0.79 2.80 -3.55
CA TRP A 246 -2.13 2.49 -4.05
C TRP A 246 -2.40 0.98 -4.13
N LEU A 247 -1.39 0.16 -4.42
CA LEU A 247 -1.52 -1.30 -4.34
C LEU A 247 -1.83 -1.76 -2.91
N ILE A 248 -1.13 -1.20 -1.91
CA ILE A 248 -1.38 -1.49 -0.49
C ILE A 248 -2.80 -1.07 -0.09
N VAL A 249 -3.24 0.12 -0.50
CA VAL A 249 -4.61 0.61 -0.28
C VAL A 249 -5.63 -0.32 -0.94
N ALA A 250 -5.40 -0.76 -2.18
CA ALA A 250 -6.28 -1.69 -2.89
C ALA A 250 -6.37 -3.06 -2.20
N ILE A 251 -5.25 -3.60 -1.71
CA ILE A 251 -5.22 -4.84 -0.94
C ILE A 251 -6.00 -4.68 0.37
N PHE A 252 -5.78 -3.57 1.09
CA PHE A 252 -6.47 -3.27 2.34
C PHE A 252 -7.99 -3.20 2.14
N PHE A 253 -8.46 -2.46 1.13
CA PHE A 253 -9.89 -2.42 0.79
C PHE A 253 -10.40 -3.78 0.31
N GLY A 254 -9.61 -4.52 -0.47
CA GLY A 254 -9.94 -5.89 -0.87
C GLY A 254 -10.15 -6.82 0.32
N LEU A 255 -9.31 -6.72 1.35
CA LEU A 255 -9.45 -7.47 2.60
C LEU A 255 -10.66 -7.02 3.43
N LEU A 256 -10.91 -5.71 3.53
CA LEU A 256 -12.10 -5.18 4.21
C LEU A 256 -13.41 -5.62 3.52
N LEU A 257 -13.43 -5.61 2.20
CA LEU A 257 -14.56 -6.06 1.40
C LEU A 257 -14.73 -7.57 1.47
N ARG A 258 -13.63 -8.34 1.48
CA ARG A 258 -13.65 -9.80 1.70
C ARG A 258 -14.22 -10.18 3.06
N GLY A 259 -14.06 -9.32 4.07
CA GLY A 259 -14.64 -9.51 5.41
C GLY A 259 -16.14 -9.22 5.51
N ARG A 260 -16.75 -8.55 4.52
CA ARG A 260 -18.19 -8.30 4.50
C ARG A 260 -18.92 -9.49 3.88
N ARG A 261 -19.68 -10.20 4.71
CA ARG A 261 -20.53 -11.31 4.26
C ARG A 261 -21.55 -10.81 3.23
N PHE A 262 -21.32 -11.09 1.95
CA PHE A 262 -22.32 -10.93 0.91
C PHE A 262 -23.21 -12.16 0.87
N GLY A 263 -24.39 -12.06 1.48
CA GLY A 263 -25.42 -13.08 1.35
C GLY A 263 -26.42 -13.08 2.52
N PRO A 264 -27.71 -13.32 2.25
CA PRO A 264 -28.68 -13.54 3.32
C PRO A 264 -28.30 -14.80 4.09
N LEU A 265 -28.40 -14.75 5.43
CA LEU A 265 -28.18 -15.91 6.28
C LEU A 265 -29.22 -16.98 5.89
N VAL A 266 -28.75 -18.12 5.37
CA VAL A 266 -29.61 -19.28 5.14
C VAL A 266 -29.86 -19.93 6.50
N PRO A 267 -31.09 -19.88 7.07
CA PRO A 267 -31.36 -20.53 8.33
C PRO A 267 -31.21 -22.03 8.17
N ARG A 268 -30.43 -22.66 9.05
CA ARG A 268 -30.30 -24.11 9.12
C ARG A 268 -31.65 -24.69 9.58
N PRO A 269 -32.19 -25.76 8.96
CA PRO A 269 -33.38 -26.43 9.47
C PRO A 269 -33.15 -26.88 10.92
N ALA A 270 -34.13 -26.70 11.79
CA ALA A 270 -34.04 -27.13 13.19
C ALA A 270 -33.77 -28.65 13.23
N GLU A 271 -32.60 -29.02 13.74
CA GLU A 271 -32.26 -30.41 14.01
C GLU A 271 -33.17 -30.90 15.14
N ALA A 272 -34.07 -31.84 14.88
CA ALA A 272 -34.89 -32.44 15.92
C ALA A 272 -33.95 -33.00 17.02
N SER A 273 -34.24 -32.64 18.27
CA SER A 273 -33.41 -32.94 19.46
C SER A 273 -32.97 -34.41 19.47
N ARG A 274 -31.69 -34.66 19.17
CA ARG A 274 -31.04 -35.96 19.43
C ARG A 274 -31.03 -36.32 20.92
N LEU A 275 -31.29 -35.37 21.84
CA LEU A 275 -31.25 -35.59 23.28
C LEU A 275 -32.39 -36.49 23.81
N ASP A 276 -33.57 -36.50 23.17
CA ASP A 276 -34.72 -37.24 23.73
C ASP A 276 -34.58 -38.75 23.53
N ALA A 277 -33.99 -39.18 22.41
CA ALA A 277 -33.72 -40.58 22.14
C ALA A 277 -32.56 -41.12 22.99
N GLU A 278 -31.50 -40.33 23.19
CA GLU A 278 -30.37 -40.72 24.05
C GLU A 278 -30.77 -40.85 25.52
N TRP A 279 -31.65 -39.97 26.01
CA TRP A 279 -32.19 -40.06 27.37
C TRP A 279 -33.06 -41.30 27.56
N ALA A 280 -33.94 -41.62 26.60
CA ALA A 280 -34.77 -42.83 26.67
C ALA A 280 -33.93 -44.13 26.67
N VAL A 281 -32.86 -44.17 25.87
CA VAL A 281 -31.91 -45.30 25.86
C VAL A 281 -31.15 -45.40 27.19
N ALA A 282 -30.68 -44.29 27.74
CA ALA A 282 -29.96 -44.28 29.01
C ALA A 282 -30.83 -44.73 30.20
N VAL A 283 -32.08 -44.25 30.28
CA VAL A 283 -33.03 -44.65 31.32
C VAL A 283 -33.43 -46.12 31.16
N GLY A 284 -33.62 -46.59 29.92
CA GLY A 284 -33.89 -48.00 29.62
C GLY A 284 -32.77 -48.93 30.09
N GLU A 285 -31.52 -48.57 29.84
CA GLU A 285 -30.34 -49.32 30.31
C GLU A 285 -30.22 -49.33 31.83
N LEU A 286 -30.51 -48.21 32.50
CA LEU A 286 -30.52 -48.12 33.97
C LEU A 286 -31.56 -49.08 34.58
N LEU A 287 -32.79 -49.05 34.07
CA LEU A 287 -33.87 -49.92 34.54
C LEU A 287 -33.57 -51.40 34.29
N ARG A 288 -32.96 -51.72 33.15
CA ARG A 288 -32.51 -53.07 32.82
C ARG A 288 -31.45 -53.55 33.81
N ARG A 289 -30.41 -52.75 34.08
CA ARG A 289 -29.34 -53.09 35.03
C ARG A 289 -29.85 -53.25 36.47
N ALA A 290 -30.83 -52.46 36.87
CA ALA A 290 -31.44 -52.53 38.20
C ALA A 290 -32.42 -53.71 38.37
N GLY A 291 -32.74 -54.46 37.29
CA GLY A 291 -33.75 -55.52 37.34
C GLY A 291 -35.16 -55.01 37.65
N ALA A 292 -35.43 -53.72 37.46
CA ALA A 292 -36.64 -53.02 37.89
C ALA A 292 -37.83 -53.24 36.93
N ARG A 293 -38.13 -54.51 36.61
CA ARG A 293 -39.13 -54.90 35.62
C ARG A 293 -40.55 -54.49 36.01
N ALA A 294 -40.97 -54.81 37.24
CA ALA A 294 -42.30 -54.43 37.75
C ALA A 294 -42.52 -52.90 37.78
N VAL A 295 -41.48 -52.15 38.15
CA VAL A 295 -41.52 -50.67 38.15
C VAL A 295 -41.67 -50.13 36.73
N THR A 296 -40.91 -50.67 35.77
CA THR A 296 -40.98 -50.28 34.36
C THR A 296 -42.38 -50.53 33.79
N LEU A 297 -42.98 -51.68 34.10
CA LEU A 297 -44.33 -52.00 33.65
C LEU A 297 -45.39 -51.10 34.28
N GLY A 298 -45.27 -50.77 35.57
CA GLY A 298 -46.17 -49.81 36.23
C GLY A 298 -46.09 -48.40 35.64
N VAL A 299 -44.89 -47.95 35.25
CA VAL A 299 -44.69 -46.67 34.55
C VAL A 299 -45.33 -46.70 33.16
N LEU A 300 -45.16 -47.78 32.40
CA LEU A 300 -45.76 -47.93 31.08
C LEU A 300 -47.29 -47.99 31.15
N ALA A 301 -47.86 -48.75 32.08
CA ALA A 301 -49.31 -48.82 32.28
C ALA A 301 -49.91 -47.43 32.56
N ARG A 302 -49.34 -46.68 33.51
CA ARG A 302 -49.78 -45.31 33.80
C ARG A 302 -49.57 -44.33 32.65
N ALA A 303 -48.55 -44.54 31.82
CA ALA A 303 -48.33 -43.73 30.63
C ALA A 303 -49.39 -44.02 29.56
N SER A 304 -49.74 -45.30 29.36
CA SER A 304 -50.82 -45.73 28.47
C SER A 304 -52.20 -45.24 28.94
N GLU A 305 -52.51 -45.33 30.24
CA GLU A 305 -53.75 -44.75 30.81
C GLU A 305 -53.85 -43.26 30.50
N ARG A 306 -52.75 -42.51 30.68
CA ARG A 306 -52.70 -41.06 30.35
C ARG A 306 -52.90 -40.79 28.87
N ALA A 307 -52.27 -41.57 28.00
CA ALA A 307 -52.41 -41.41 26.54
C ALA A 307 -53.85 -41.72 26.09
N VAL A 308 -54.43 -42.81 26.57
CA VAL A 308 -55.83 -43.18 26.30
C VAL A 308 -56.80 -42.13 26.86
N ALA A 309 -56.54 -41.59 28.05
CA ALA A 309 -57.32 -40.50 28.64
C ALA A 309 -57.28 -39.25 27.76
N MET A 310 -56.10 -38.84 27.27
CA MET A 310 -55.97 -37.72 26.33
C MET A 310 -56.73 -37.98 25.02
N GLN A 311 -56.61 -39.19 24.46
CA GLN A 311 -57.27 -39.56 23.21
C GLN A 311 -58.81 -39.57 23.34
N THR A 312 -59.32 -40.05 24.47
CA THR A 312 -60.76 -40.16 24.74
C THR A 312 -61.37 -38.89 25.35
N GLY A 313 -60.53 -37.91 25.72
CA GLY A 313 -60.92 -36.70 26.43
C GLY A 313 -61.42 -36.95 27.85
N LEU A 314 -61.00 -38.06 28.47
CA LEU A 314 -61.39 -38.43 29.83
C LEU A 314 -60.35 -37.93 30.85
N PRO A 315 -60.77 -37.58 32.08
CA PRO A 315 -59.82 -37.31 33.16
C PRO A 315 -59.16 -38.61 33.63
N VAL A 316 -57.82 -38.60 33.78
CA VAL A 316 -57.05 -39.80 34.20
C VAL A 316 -57.15 -40.09 35.70
N GLU A 317 -57.52 -39.09 36.50
CA GLU A 317 -57.69 -39.19 37.95
C GLU A 317 -59.10 -38.75 38.37
N PRO A 318 -59.76 -39.43 39.33
CA PRO A 318 -59.34 -40.67 40.00
C PRO A 318 -59.40 -41.91 39.09
N ARG A 319 -58.46 -42.84 39.26
CA ARG A 319 -58.32 -44.05 38.43
C ARG A 319 -59.61 -44.87 38.29
N GLU A 320 -60.38 -45.05 39.37
CA GLU A 320 -61.63 -45.82 39.34
C GLU A 320 -62.68 -45.15 38.43
N ARG A 321 -62.74 -43.81 38.45
CA ARG A 321 -63.64 -43.05 37.57
C ARG A 321 -63.18 -43.09 36.12
N PHE A 322 -61.86 -43.06 35.88
CA PHE A 322 -61.31 -43.25 34.54
C PHE A 322 -61.76 -44.58 33.96
N TRP A 323 -61.58 -45.70 34.68
CA TRP A 323 -61.99 -47.02 34.21
C TRP A 323 -63.50 -47.15 34.02
N GLN A 324 -64.31 -46.64 34.95
CA GLN A 324 -65.78 -46.63 34.79
C GLN A 324 -66.21 -45.84 33.54
N SER A 325 -65.60 -44.67 33.32
CA SER A 325 -65.92 -43.82 32.17
C SER A 325 -65.41 -44.42 30.86
N LEU A 326 -64.26 -45.09 30.88
CA LEU A 326 -63.67 -45.76 29.72
C LEU A 326 -64.53 -46.96 29.29
N TRP A 327 -64.98 -47.79 30.22
CA TRP A 327 -65.89 -48.91 29.94
C TRP A 327 -67.24 -48.45 29.36
N GLN A 328 -67.73 -47.28 29.76
CA GLN A 328 -68.97 -46.72 29.22
C GLN A 328 -68.78 -46.09 27.84
N ARG A 329 -67.66 -45.40 27.60
CA ARG A 329 -67.46 -44.55 26.41
C ARG A 329 -66.75 -45.27 25.27
N ALA A 330 -65.86 -46.21 25.58
CA ALA A 330 -65.05 -46.96 24.61
C ALA A 330 -64.79 -48.39 25.13
N PRO A 331 -65.80 -49.28 25.13
CA PRO A 331 -65.71 -50.61 25.73
C PRO A 331 -64.64 -51.50 25.07
N ASP A 332 -64.41 -51.35 23.77
CA ASP A 332 -63.40 -52.13 23.04
C ASP A 332 -61.98 -51.76 23.51
N ILE A 333 -61.69 -50.45 23.62
CA ILE A 333 -60.40 -49.94 24.13
C ILE A 333 -60.23 -50.31 25.61
N ALA A 334 -61.32 -50.26 26.40
CA ALA A 334 -61.30 -50.65 27.81
C ALA A 334 -60.93 -52.13 28.00
N SER A 335 -61.55 -53.01 27.21
CA SER A 335 -61.26 -54.46 27.22
C SER A 335 -59.82 -54.76 26.79
N ASP A 336 -59.34 -54.08 25.74
CA ASP A 336 -57.97 -54.24 25.26
C ASP A 336 -56.93 -53.73 26.25
N LEU A 337 -57.19 -52.58 26.90
CA LEU A 337 -56.30 -52.02 27.92
C LEU A 337 -56.31 -52.87 29.21
N ASP A 338 -57.47 -53.33 29.69
CA ASP A 338 -57.58 -54.18 30.89
C ASP A 338 -56.91 -55.55 30.65
N SER A 339 -57.12 -56.16 29.48
CA SER A 339 -56.44 -57.40 29.14
C SER A 339 -54.93 -57.23 28.94
N ALA A 340 -54.48 -56.09 28.43
CA ALA A 340 -53.06 -55.75 28.35
C ALA A 340 -52.46 -55.53 29.75
N GLU A 341 -53.15 -54.82 30.64
CA GLU A 341 -52.69 -54.60 32.02
C GLU A 341 -52.61 -55.89 32.83
N ARG A 342 -53.62 -56.76 32.74
CA ARG A 342 -53.59 -58.07 33.42
C ARG A 342 -52.47 -58.96 32.90
N ALA A 343 -52.19 -58.93 31.59
CA ALA A 343 -51.07 -59.66 31.01
C ALA A 343 -49.72 -59.14 31.53
N LEU A 344 -49.55 -57.83 31.73
CA LEU A 344 -48.32 -57.24 32.27
C LEU A 344 -47.95 -57.81 33.64
N TYR A 345 -48.91 -57.93 34.56
CA TYR A 345 -48.68 -58.47 35.90
C TYR A 345 -48.34 -59.97 35.89
N GLY A 346 -48.63 -60.70 34.80
CA GLY A 346 -48.23 -62.09 34.60
C GLY A 346 -46.87 -62.28 33.91
N SER A 347 -46.34 -61.25 33.25
CA SER A 347 -45.16 -61.29 32.38
C SER A 347 -43.81 -61.10 33.09
N GLU A 348 -43.76 -61.17 34.43
CA GLU A 348 -42.54 -60.89 35.22
C GLU A 348 -41.34 -61.81 34.91
N LYS A 349 -41.59 -62.94 34.21
CA LYS A 349 -40.63 -64.05 34.08
C LYS A 349 -39.74 -64.00 32.83
N SER A 350 -40.00 -63.17 31.82
CA SER A 350 -39.21 -63.13 30.57
C SER A 350 -39.15 -61.74 29.92
N GLU A 351 -37.98 -61.36 29.39
CA GLU A 351 -37.80 -60.08 28.67
C GLU A 351 -38.59 -60.00 27.37
N LYS A 352 -38.81 -61.15 26.72
CA LYS A 352 -39.62 -61.24 25.51
C LYS A 352 -41.09 -60.91 25.80
N ASP A 353 -41.59 -61.35 26.95
CA ASP A 353 -42.97 -61.13 27.38
C ASP A 353 -43.16 -59.67 27.82
N LEU A 354 -42.14 -59.08 28.45
CA LEU A 354 -42.11 -57.66 28.80
C LEU A 354 -42.15 -56.76 27.56
N LEU A 355 -41.34 -57.06 26.54
CA LEU A 355 -41.34 -56.32 25.28
C LEU A 355 -42.68 -56.44 24.55
N ALA A 356 -43.24 -57.65 24.46
CA ALA A 356 -44.54 -57.89 23.83
C ALA A 356 -45.66 -57.10 24.53
N ALA A 357 -45.64 -57.07 25.86
CA ALA A 357 -46.63 -56.33 26.64
C ALA A 357 -46.46 -54.80 26.50
N ALA A 358 -45.22 -54.30 26.47
CA ALA A 358 -44.92 -52.89 26.20
C ALA A 358 -45.38 -52.46 24.79
N GLN A 359 -45.14 -53.28 23.77
CA GLN A 359 -45.60 -53.03 22.40
C GLN A 359 -47.13 -53.01 22.30
N ARG A 360 -47.80 -53.92 23.01
CA ARG A 360 -49.27 -53.97 23.07
C ARG A 360 -49.85 -52.71 23.72
N LEU A 361 -49.30 -52.29 24.86
CA LEU A 361 -49.67 -51.04 25.53
C LEU A 361 -49.43 -49.81 24.65
N HIS A 362 -48.31 -49.77 23.93
CA HIS A 362 -47.98 -48.67 23.02
C HIS A 362 -48.95 -48.61 21.83
N GLY A 363 -49.32 -49.75 21.25
CA GLY A 363 -50.28 -49.81 20.15
C GLY A 363 -51.69 -49.33 20.54
N ILE A 364 -52.10 -49.58 21.78
CA ILE A 364 -53.38 -49.06 22.32
C ILE A 364 -53.28 -47.55 22.58
N ALA A 365 -52.17 -47.08 23.14
CA ALA A 365 -51.96 -45.67 23.47
C ALA A 365 -51.76 -44.77 22.24
N TYR A 366 -51.14 -45.30 21.19
CA TYR A 366 -50.81 -44.58 19.96
C TYR A 366 -51.25 -45.42 18.74
N PRO A 367 -52.56 -45.48 18.45
CA PRO A 367 -53.04 -46.21 17.30
C PRO A 367 -52.49 -45.56 16.02
N VAL A 368 -51.81 -46.37 15.20
CA VAL A 368 -51.33 -45.93 13.90
C VAL A 368 -52.56 -45.72 13.01
N SER A 369 -52.85 -44.47 12.64
CA SER A 369 -53.93 -44.14 11.69
C SER A 369 -53.78 -44.99 10.42
N GLU A 370 -54.87 -45.57 9.91
CA GLU A 370 -54.84 -46.41 8.70
C GLU A 370 -54.23 -45.71 7.47
N GLU A 371 -54.20 -44.38 7.44
CA GLU A 371 -53.53 -43.58 6.40
C GLU A 371 -52.01 -43.79 6.34
N GLY A 372 -51.37 -44.21 7.43
CA GLY A 372 -49.93 -44.51 7.47
C GLY A 372 -49.55 -45.87 6.89
N ARG A 373 -50.49 -46.83 6.81
CA ARG A 373 -50.23 -48.17 6.22
C ARG A 373 -50.29 -48.20 4.69
N ARG A 374 -50.89 -47.20 4.04
CA ARG A 374 -51.14 -47.17 2.59
C ARG A 374 -50.19 -46.28 1.77
N ARG A 375 -49.11 -45.75 2.35
CA ARG A 375 -48.06 -45.09 1.55
C ARG A 375 -46.94 -46.08 1.23
N PRO A 376 -46.81 -46.60 -0.02
CA PRO A 376 -45.57 -47.24 -0.44
C PRO A 376 -44.46 -46.18 -0.39
N ARG A 377 -43.31 -46.56 0.17
CA ARG A 377 -42.09 -45.76 0.11
C ARG A 377 -41.77 -45.49 -1.36
N GLN A 378 -41.80 -44.23 -1.77
CA GLN A 378 -41.04 -43.75 -2.93
C GLN A 378 -39.77 -43.09 -2.42
#